data_AF-A0A2V8QP46-F1
#
_entry.id   AF-A0A2V8QP46-F1
#
_cell.length_a   1.000
_cell.length_b   1.000
_cell.length_c   1.000
_cell.angle_alpha   90.00
_cell.angle_beta   90.00
_cell.angle_gamma   90.00
#
_symmetry.space_group_name_H-M   'P 1'
#
loop_
_entity.id
_entity.type
_entity.pdbx_description
1 polymer ?
#
loop_
_entity_poly.entity_id
_entity_poly.type
_entity_poly.pdbx_seq_one_letter_code
_entity_poly.pdbx_strand_id
1 'polypeptide(L)'
;MAASEEALTNVGQRTEEIGEGARTGTSVNVGQTERWASALGGGALALYGLTRGSLGGIALALVGAALVQRGATGHCNLYDAMGYSSAEGGGLRNSENVSVPAGRGIKVEKSVTINRPPGELYRFWRNFENLPRFMNHLESVRVTGEGRSHWVAKAPAGRSVEWDAEI
;
A
#
# COMPACT_ATOMS: atom_id res chain seq x y z
N MET A 1 29.60 -4.64 -51.31
CA MET A 1 29.13 -3.48 -50.52
C MET A 1 27.63 -3.36 -50.74
N ALA A 2 26.84 -4.27 -50.16
CA ALA A 2 25.37 -4.35 -50.36
C ALA A 2 24.69 -5.28 -49.32
N ALA A 3 25.16 -5.27 -48.06
CA ALA A 3 24.63 -6.16 -47.01
C ALA A 3 24.41 -5.45 -45.66
N SER A 4 24.52 -4.11 -45.62
CA SER A 4 24.46 -3.32 -44.38
C SER A 4 23.23 -2.44 -44.25
N GLU A 5 22.30 -2.43 -45.21
CA GLU A 5 21.07 -1.61 -45.16
C GLU A 5 19.80 -2.40 -44.81
N GLU A 6 19.80 -3.74 -44.86
CA GLU A 6 18.59 -4.54 -44.56
C GLU A 6 18.36 -4.79 -43.05
N ALA A 7 19.35 -4.48 -42.20
CA ALA A 7 19.26 -4.72 -40.76
C ALA A 7 18.53 -3.62 -39.98
N LEU A 8 18.27 -2.45 -40.58
CA LEU A 8 17.68 -1.30 -39.89
C LEU A 8 16.16 -1.17 -40.07
N THR A 9 15.54 -1.99 -40.91
CA THR A 9 14.10 -1.91 -41.22
C THR A 9 13.23 -2.82 -40.34
N ASN A 10 13.83 -3.75 -39.57
CA ASN A 10 13.08 -4.80 -38.84
C ASN A 10 12.94 -4.55 -37.33
N VAL A 11 13.40 -3.40 -36.82
CA VAL A 11 13.30 -3.05 -35.39
C VAL A 11 11.94 -2.43 -35.04
N GLY A 12 11.16 -1.99 -36.04
CA GLY A 12 9.90 -1.27 -35.86
C GLY A 12 8.61 -2.11 -35.75
N GLN A 13 8.68 -3.45 -35.79
CA GLN A 13 7.48 -4.31 -35.89
C GLN A 13 7.25 -5.24 -34.69
N ARG A 14 7.97 -5.09 -33.57
CA ARG A 14 7.86 -6.00 -32.41
C ARG A 14 7.14 -5.39 -31.20
N THR A 15 6.23 -4.44 -31.42
CA THR A 15 5.52 -3.71 -30.34
C THR A 15 4.02 -4.03 -30.25
N GLU A 16 3.54 -5.06 -30.94
CA GLU A 16 2.12 -5.45 -30.92
C GLU A 16 1.93 -6.91 -30.50
N GLU A 17 2.15 -7.21 -29.22
CA GLU A 17 1.48 -8.33 -28.54
C GLU A 17 1.20 -7.94 -27.09
N ILE A 18 0.27 -6.99 -26.89
CA ILE A 18 -0.36 -6.77 -25.59
C ILE A 18 -1.55 -7.74 -25.52
N GLY A 19 -1.24 -8.99 -25.13
CA GLY A 19 -2.25 -9.99 -24.82
C GLY A 19 -3.00 -9.63 -23.55
N GLU A 20 -4.26 -9.22 -23.71
CA GLU A 20 -5.29 -9.20 -22.69
C GLU A 20 -5.32 -10.52 -21.90
N GLY A 21 -5.10 -10.40 -20.60
CA GLY A 21 -5.23 -11.47 -19.63
C GLY A 21 -5.76 -10.91 -18.32
N ALA A 22 -6.95 -10.31 -18.36
CA ALA A 22 -7.69 -9.88 -17.18
C ALA A 22 -7.89 -11.06 -16.22
N ARG A 23 -7.12 -11.10 -15.13
CA ARG A 23 -7.39 -11.95 -13.97
C ARG A 23 -7.79 -11.07 -12.80
N THR A 24 -9.10 -10.91 -12.65
CA THR A 24 -9.80 -10.28 -11.53
C THR A 24 -9.51 -11.05 -10.25
N GLY A 25 -8.49 -10.61 -9.51
CA GLY A 25 -8.15 -11.14 -8.18
C GLY A 25 -8.61 -10.18 -7.09
N THR A 26 -9.86 -10.33 -6.63
CA THR A 26 -10.43 -9.59 -5.49
C THR A 26 -9.63 -9.90 -4.22
N SER A 27 -8.83 -8.96 -3.73
CA SER A 27 -8.02 -9.14 -2.52
C SER A 27 -8.82 -8.83 -1.25
N VAL A 28 -8.82 -9.80 -0.33
CA VAL A 28 -9.57 -9.78 0.93
C VAL A 28 -8.69 -9.21 2.05
N ASN A 29 -9.16 -8.17 2.74
CA ASN A 29 -8.34 -7.31 3.62
C ASN A 29 -8.66 -7.46 5.12
N VAL A 30 -8.91 -8.70 5.60
CA VAL A 30 -9.04 -9.01 7.04
C VAL A 30 -8.48 -10.41 7.32
N GLY A 31 -7.72 -10.56 8.41
CA GLY A 31 -7.17 -11.86 8.84
C GLY A 31 -8.28 -12.89 9.09
N GLN A 32 -8.06 -14.14 8.71
CA GLN A 32 -9.10 -15.19 8.71
C GLN A 32 -9.76 -15.36 10.09
N THR A 33 -9.01 -15.17 11.19
CA THR A 33 -9.49 -15.27 12.57
C THR A 33 -10.44 -14.14 12.97
N GLU A 34 -10.17 -12.91 12.54
CA GLU A 34 -11.00 -11.72 12.84
C GLU A 34 -12.30 -11.72 12.01
N ARG A 35 -12.24 -12.32 10.81
CA ARG A 35 -13.41 -12.56 9.97
C ARG A 35 -14.40 -13.52 10.62
N TRP A 36 -13.92 -14.65 11.13
CA TRP A 36 -14.76 -15.63 11.81
C TRP A 36 -15.29 -15.11 13.14
N ALA A 37 -14.49 -14.38 13.92
CA ALA A 37 -14.95 -13.77 15.17
C ALA A 37 -16.08 -12.74 14.94
N SER A 38 -15.95 -11.88 13.93
CA SER A 38 -16.97 -10.87 13.59
C SER A 38 -18.24 -11.50 13.00
N ALA A 39 -18.09 -12.54 12.17
CA ALA A 39 -19.22 -13.26 11.58
C ALA A 39 -20.05 -14.00 12.64
N LEU A 40 -19.40 -14.73 13.54
CA LEU A 40 -20.08 -15.48 14.59
C LEU A 40 -20.69 -14.55 15.65
N GLY A 41 -19.94 -13.55 16.11
CA GLY A 41 -20.43 -12.57 17.09
C GLY A 41 -21.57 -11.69 16.57
N GLY A 42 -21.46 -11.22 15.32
CA GLY A 42 -22.50 -10.43 14.67
C GLY A 42 -23.78 -11.24 14.44
N GLY A 43 -23.66 -12.50 14.04
CA GLY A 43 -24.81 -13.37 13.79
C GLY A 43 -25.60 -13.66 15.07
N ALA A 44 -24.90 -13.89 16.19
CA ALA A 44 -25.53 -14.07 17.49
C ALA A 44 -26.31 -12.81 17.95
N LEU A 45 -25.72 -11.62 17.78
CA LEU A 45 -26.38 -10.34 18.10
C LEU A 45 -27.59 -10.08 17.22
N ALA A 46 -27.49 -10.40 15.92
CA ALA A 46 -28.59 -10.22 14.96
C ALA A 46 -29.81 -11.05 15.34
N LEU A 47 -29.60 -12.34 15.61
CA LEU A 47 -30.65 -13.26 16.03
C LEU A 47 -31.24 -12.87 17.38
N TYR A 48 -30.40 -12.48 18.35
CA TYR A 48 -30.88 -12.03 19.66
C TYR A 48 -31.69 -10.72 19.59
N GLY A 49 -31.33 -9.80 18.68
CA GLY A 49 -32.12 -8.59 18.44
C GLY A 49 -33.50 -8.90 17.86
N LEU A 50 -33.59 -9.85 16.93
CA LEU A 50 -34.85 -10.24 16.28
C LEU A 50 -35.81 -10.98 17.24
N THR A 51 -35.30 -11.74 18.20
CA THR A 51 -36.15 -12.43 19.20
C THR A 51 -36.76 -11.48 20.24
N ARG A 52 -36.26 -10.24 20.35
CA ARG A 52 -36.74 -9.23 21.31
C ARG A 52 -37.98 -8.45 20.85
N GLY A 53 -38.41 -8.58 19.59
CA GLY A 53 -39.68 -8.02 19.09
C GLY A 53 -39.93 -6.52 19.37
N SER A 54 -38.86 -5.74 19.56
CA SER A 54 -38.91 -4.34 20.03
C SER A 54 -38.02 -3.44 19.18
N LEU A 55 -38.26 -2.13 19.21
CA LEU A 55 -37.45 -1.15 18.47
C LEU A 55 -35.95 -1.22 18.84
N GLY A 56 -35.63 -1.43 20.12
CA GLY A 56 -34.26 -1.65 20.56
C GLY A 56 -33.67 -2.98 20.06
N GLY A 57 -34.50 -4.02 19.93
CA GLY A 57 -34.12 -5.29 19.32
C GLY A 57 -33.79 -5.16 17.83
N ILE A 58 -34.55 -4.36 17.08
CA ILE A 58 -34.27 -4.05 15.67
C ILE A 58 -32.94 -3.29 15.53
N ALA A 59 -32.68 -2.29 16.38
CA ALA A 59 -31.41 -1.57 16.37
C ALA A 59 -30.22 -2.51 16.64
N LEU A 60 -30.34 -3.41 17.62
CA LEU A 60 -29.32 -4.41 17.91
C LEU A 60 -29.13 -5.40 16.74
N ALA A 61 -30.24 -5.76 16.07
CA ALA A 61 -30.20 -6.65 14.92
C ALA A 61 -29.42 -6.05 13.75
N LEU A 62 -29.59 -4.75 13.48
CA LEU A 62 -28.84 -4.01 12.46
C LEU A 62 -27.35 -3.92 12.79
N VAL A 63 -26.98 -3.71 14.06
CA VAL A 63 -25.59 -3.72 14.50
C VAL A 63 -24.96 -5.11 14.29
N GLY A 64 -25.67 -6.18 14.67
CA GLY A 64 -25.23 -7.55 14.45
C GLY A 64 -25.03 -7.88 12.97
N ALA A 65 -26.00 -7.50 12.12
CA ALA A 65 -25.92 -7.68 10.67
C ALA A 65 -24.73 -6.95 10.05
N ALA A 66 -24.43 -5.72 10.51
CA ALA A 66 -23.26 -4.96 10.06
C ALA A 66 -21.93 -5.64 10.43
N LEU A 67 -21.85 -6.29 11.60
CA LEU A 67 -20.68 -7.07 12.02
C LEU A 67 -20.52 -8.37 11.22
N VAL A 68 -21.62 -9.06 10.88
CA VAL A 68 -21.61 -10.21 9.97
C VAL A 68 -21.10 -9.80 8.60
N GLN A 69 -21.62 -8.69 8.06
CA GLN A 69 -21.18 -8.14 6.79
C GLN A 69 -19.68 -7.83 6.82
N ARG A 70 -19.17 -7.22 7.91
CA ARG A 70 -17.73 -6.98 8.12
C ARG A 70 -16.91 -8.27 8.14
N GLY A 71 -17.38 -9.33 8.80
CA GLY A 71 -16.70 -10.63 8.83
C GLY A 71 -16.71 -11.36 7.49
N ALA A 72 -17.84 -11.32 6.78
CA ALA A 72 -18.05 -12.02 5.52
C ALA A 72 -17.24 -11.38 4.36
N THR A 73 -17.30 -10.06 4.19
CA THR A 73 -16.74 -9.38 3.01
C THR A 73 -15.31 -8.86 3.21
N GLY A 74 -14.90 -8.63 4.46
CA GLY A 74 -13.62 -7.98 4.75
C GLY A 74 -13.49 -6.55 4.19
N HIS A 75 -14.61 -5.91 3.83
CA HIS A 75 -14.68 -4.58 3.19
C HIS A 75 -15.85 -3.77 3.78
N CYS A 76 -15.62 -2.48 4.07
CA CYS A 76 -16.60 -1.59 4.72
C CYS A 76 -17.31 -0.70 3.68
N ASN A 77 -18.53 -1.09 3.25
CA ASN A 77 -19.35 -0.36 2.25
C ASN A 77 -19.75 1.08 2.65
N LEU A 78 -19.55 1.48 3.91
CA LEU A 78 -19.89 2.82 4.41
C LEU A 78 -18.91 3.90 3.92
N TYR A 79 -17.65 3.54 3.64
CA TYR A 79 -16.64 4.47 3.13
C TYR A 79 -16.81 4.77 1.63
N ASP A 80 -17.27 3.79 0.85
CA ASP A 80 -17.63 3.97 -0.57
C ASP A 80 -18.83 4.90 -0.75
N ALA A 81 -19.84 4.80 0.12
CA ALA A 81 -21.02 5.67 0.09
C ALA A 81 -20.72 7.13 0.46
N MET A 82 -19.63 7.40 1.18
CA MET A 82 -19.16 8.74 1.56
C MET A 82 -18.03 9.28 0.66
N GLY A 83 -17.72 8.59 -0.45
CA GLY A 83 -16.74 9.07 -1.44
C GLY A 83 -15.28 9.07 -0.96
N TYR A 84 -14.97 8.44 0.17
CA TYR A 84 -13.62 8.30 0.69
C TYR A 84 -13.11 6.87 0.44
N SER A 85 -12.41 6.69 -0.69
CA SER A 85 -11.72 5.45 -1.00
C SER A 85 -10.51 5.28 -0.07
N SER A 86 -10.60 4.34 0.88
CA SER A 86 -9.45 3.88 1.69
C SER A 86 -8.87 2.55 1.18
N ALA A 87 -9.28 2.08 0.00
CA ALA A 87 -8.90 0.76 -0.53
C ALA A 87 -7.51 0.73 -1.19
N GLU A 88 -6.82 1.86 -1.37
CA GLU A 88 -5.47 1.92 -1.95
C GLU A 88 -4.34 1.89 -0.90
N GLY A 89 -4.62 1.45 0.33
CA GLY A 89 -3.61 1.33 1.40
C GLY A 89 -2.97 -0.05 1.57
N GLY A 90 -3.38 -1.06 0.79
CA GLY A 90 -3.04 -2.48 1.04
C GLY A 90 -2.00 -3.11 0.09
N GLY A 91 -1.41 -2.34 -0.82
CA GLY A 91 -0.60 -2.88 -1.93
C GLY A 91 0.90 -3.07 -1.66
N LEU A 92 1.41 -2.75 -0.47
CA LEU A 92 2.87 -2.74 -0.22
C LEU A 92 3.50 -4.11 0.05
N ARG A 93 2.77 -5.23 -0.12
CA ARG A 93 3.32 -6.55 0.23
C ARG A 93 3.85 -7.39 -0.92
N ASN A 94 3.63 -7.05 -2.19
CA ASN A 94 4.25 -7.75 -3.34
C ASN A 94 4.03 -6.97 -4.66
N SER A 95 4.80 -5.93 -4.94
CA SER A 95 4.82 -5.35 -6.29
C SER A 95 6.25 -5.12 -6.73
N GLU A 96 6.66 -5.85 -7.78
CA GLU A 96 7.90 -5.60 -8.53
C GLU A 96 7.94 -4.19 -9.14
N ASN A 97 6.84 -3.42 -9.07
CA ASN A 97 6.75 -2.05 -9.56
C ASN A 97 6.41 -1.08 -8.43
N VAL A 98 7.40 -0.28 -8.01
CA VAL A 98 7.30 0.78 -6.97
C VAL A 98 6.61 2.06 -7.52
N SER A 99 6.09 2.03 -8.75
CA SER A 99 5.43 3.17 -9.39
C SER A 99 3.92 3.15 -9.16
N VAL A 100 3.39 4.27 -8.67
CA VAL A 100 1.94 4.50 -8.61
C VAL A 100 1.42 4.72 -10.04
N PRO A 101 0.33 4.05 -10.48
CA PRO A 101 -0.24 4.26 -11.81
C PRO A 101 -0.53 5.73 -12.13
N ALA A 102 -0.32 6.13 -13.38
CA ALA A 102 -0.58 7.48 -13.84
C ALA A 102 -2.03 7.91 -13.52
N GLY A 103 -2.19 9.07 -12.89
CA GLY A 103 -3.49 9.60 -12.47
C GLY A 103 -4.05 9.06 -11.15
N ARG A 104 -3.35 8.15 -10.46
CA ARG A 104 -3.76 7.59 -9.14
C ARG A 104 -2.86 8.00 -7.98
N GLY A 105 -1.80 8.76 -8.23
CA GLY A 105 -0.91 9.29 -7.20
C GLY A 105 -1.20 10.74 -6.87
N ILE A 106 -1.11 11.10 -5.58
CA ILE A 106 -1.00 12.50 -5.18
C ILE A 106 0.47 12.90 -5.33
N LYS A 107 0.77 13.85 -6.22
CA LYS A 107 2.12 14.40 -6.35
C LYS A 107 2.38 15.37 -5.21
N VAL A 108 3.34 15.05 -4.35
CA VAL A 108 3.78 15.93 -3.26
C VAL A 108 5.16 16.47 -3.58
N GLU A 109 5.28 17.79 -3.67
CA GLU A 109 6.56 18.49 -3.85
C GLU A 109 6.86 19.36 -2.63
N LYS A 110 8.11 19.35 -2.18
CA LYS A 110 8.63 20.21 -1.12
C LYS A 110 10.03 20.68 -1.49
N SER A 111 10.31 21.93 -1.16
CA SER A 111 11.63 22.53 -1.37
C SER A 111 12.09 23.20 -0.08
N VAL A 112 13.38 23.08 0.21
CA VAL A 112 14.04 23.70 1.35
C VAL A 112 15.31 24.36 0.84
N THR A 113 15.53 25.61 1.19
CA THR A 113 16.75 26.35 0.83
C THR A 113 17.78 26.20 1.96
N ILE A 114 18.97 25.72 1.63
CA ILE A 114 20.08 25.53 2.56
C ILE A 114 21.26 26.36 2.08
N ASN A 115 21.78 27.25 2.93
CA ASN A 115 22.91 28.13 2.59
C ASN A 115 24.25 27.38 2.67
N ARG A 116 24.44 26.39 1.78
CA ARG A 116 25.65 25.56 1.67
C ARG A 116 25.95 25.18 0.22
N PRO A 117 27.23 24.91 -0.15
CA PRO A 117 27.58 24.46 -1.48
C PRO A 117 26.87 23.15 -1.87
N PRO A 118 26.34 23.01 -3.10
CA PRO A 118 25.61 21.81 -3.52
C PRO A 118 26.39 20.51 -3.39
N GLY A 119 27.70 20.52 -3.67
CA GLY A 119 28.56 19.35 -3.55
C GLY A 119 28.81 18.88 -2.11
N GLU A 120 28.71 19.79 -1.13
CA GLU A 120 28.76 19.44 0.29
C GLU A 120 27.46 18.73 0.70
N LEU A 121 26.32 19.31 0.31
CA LEU A 121 24.99 18.76 0.58
C LEU A 121 24.81 17.38 -0.07
N TYR A 122 25.21 17.23 -1.33
CA TYR A 122 25.13 15.95 -2.04
C TYR A 122 25.95 14.86 -1.35
N ARG A 123 27.20 15.15 -0.96
CA ARG A 123 28.04 14.18 -0.24
C ARG A 123 27.48 13.83 1.13
N PHE A 124 26.96 14.81 1.86
CA PHE A 124 26.34 14.59 3.16
C PHE A 124 25.10 13.69 3.04
N TRP A 125 24.22 13.97 2.08
CA TRP A 125 23.00 13.20 1.82
C TRP A 125 23.28 11.79 1.27
N ARG A 126 24.26 11.66 0.35
CA ARG A 126 24.62 10.38 -0.27
C ARG A 126 25.20 9.37 0.71
N ASN A 127 25.77 9.84 1.82
CA ASN A 127 26.08 9.00 2.97
C ASN A 127 24.81 8.80 3.80
N PHE A 128 24.10 7.69 3.54
CA PHE A 128 22.77 7.45 4.12
C PHE A 128 22.77 7.33 5.64
N GLU A 129 23.90 7.02 6.27
CA GLU A 129 24.03 6.96 7.72
C GLU A 129 23.87 8.34 8.39
N ASN A 130 23.95 9.43 7.61
CA ASN A 130 23.65 10.79 8.09
C ASN A 130 22.15 11.10 8.14
N LEU A 131 21.30 10.39 7.40
CA LEU A 131 19.88 10.73 7.23
C LEU A 131 19.10 10.74 8.56
N PRO A 132 19.29 9.77 9.49
CA PRO A 132 18.60 9.80 10.78
C PRO A 132 18.88 11.05 11.62
N ARG A 133 19.96 11.79 11.33
CA ARG A 133 20.32 13.02 12.07
C ARG A 133 19.35 14.17 11.81
N PHE A 134 18.59 14.13 10.71
CA PHE A 134 17.65 15.19 10.34
C PHE A 134 16.29 14.68 9.84
N MET A 135 16.13 13.36 9.65
CA MET A 135 14.85 12.73 9.31
C MET A 135 14.25 12.05 10.55
N ASN A 136 13.41 12.78 11.30
CA ASN A 136 12.89 12.34 12.61
C ASN A 136 12.16 10.99 12.62
N HIS A 137 11.64 10.55 11.47
CA HIS A 137 10.92 9.29 11.31
C HIS A 137 11.83 8.10 11.01
N LEU A 138 13.10 8.34 10.69
CA LEU A 138 14.09 7.30 10.42
C LEU A 138 14.88 7.03 11.71
N GLU A 139 14.96 5.76 12.11
CA GLU A 139 15.69 5.34 13.31
C GLU A 139 17.16 5.08 13.00
N SER A 140 17.44 4.31 11.95
CA SER A 140 18.80 4.03 11.52
C SER A 140 18.88 3.66 10.05
N VAL A 141 20.05 3.89 9.47
CA VAL A 141 20.44 3.34 8.16
C VAL A 141 21.84 2.76 8.31
N ARG A 142 22.05 1.55 7.81
CA ARG A 142 23.36 0.89 7.78
C ARG A 142 23.68 0.49 6.35
N VAL A 143 24.85 0.86 5.86
CA VAL A 143 25.31 0.42 4.53
C VAL A 143 25.87 -1.01 4.68
N THR A 144 25.33 -1.97 3.92
CA THR A 144 25.69 -3.39 4.03
C THR A 144 26.70 -3.83 2.97
N GLY A 145 27.01 -2.97 1.99
CA GLY A 145 27.99 -3.21 0.92
C GLY A 145 27.34 -3.34 -0.45
N GLU A 146 28.12 -3.23 -1.54
CA GLU A 146 27.66 -3.42 -2.93
C GLU A 146 26.48 -2.51 -3.34
N GLY A 147 26.42 -1.27 -2.83
CA GLY A 147 25.30 -0.36 -3.11
C GLY A 147 24.02 -0.67 -2.32
N ARG A 148 24.05 -1.67 -1.43
CA ARG A 148 22.93 -2.04 -0.57
C ARG A 148 22.99 -1.38 0.81
N SER A 149 21.81 -1.20 1.38
CA SER A 149 21.62 -0.56 2.69
C SER A 149 20.39 -1.11 3.39
N HIS A 150 20.47 -1.24 4.71
CA HIS A 150 19.39 -1.66 5.58
C HIS A 150 18.85 -0.47 6.37
N TRP A 151 17.53 -0.30 6.38
CA TRP A 151 16.84 0.89 6.89
C TRP A 151 15.84 0.48 7.97
N VAL A 152 15.74 1.30 9.01
CA VAL A 152 14.78 1.13 10.11
C VAL A 152 14.06 2.45 10.32
N ALA A 153 12.72 2.46 10.27
CA ALA A 153 11.91 3.65 10.50
C ALA A 153 10.80 3.44 11.54
N LYS A 154 10.41 4.53 12.20
CA LYS A 154 9.33 4.58 13.18
C LYS A 154 7.99 4.37 12.50
N ALA A 155 7.21 3.45 13.05
CA ALA A 155 5.82 3.21 12.69
C ALA A 155 4.87 3.57 13.84
N PRO A 156 3.58 3.77 13.54
CA PRO A 156 2.57 4.04 14.57
C PRO A 156 2.56 2.96 15.68
N ALA A 157 2.15 3.38 16.88
CA ALA A 157 2.09 2.54 18.09
C ALA A 157 3.46 2.05 18.59
N GLY A 158 4.53 2.81 18.36
CA GLY A 158 5.87 2.48 18.86
C GLY A 158 6.49 1.25 18.19
N ARG A 159 6.00 0.88 17.00
CA ARG A 159 6.57 -0.19 16.18
C ARG A 159 7.65 0.38 15.26
N SER A 160 8.48 -0.49 14.70
CA SER A 160 9.43 -0.14 13.64
C SER A 160 9.15 -0.95 12.38
N VAL A 161 9.50 -0.40 11.23
CA VAL A 161 9.49 -1.08 9.93
C VAL A 161 10.91 -1.08 9.39
N GLU A 162 11.31 -2.24 8.86
CA GLU A 162 12.66 -2.48 8.35
C GLU A 162 12.60 -2.91 6.89
N TRP A 163 13.56 -2.45 6.09
CA TRP A 163 13.70 -2.84 4.68
C TRP A 163 15.14 -2.71 4.19
N ASP A 164 15.46 -3.44 3.13
CA ASP A 164 16.71 -3.29 2.39
C ASP A 164 16.46 -2.48 1.10
N ALA A 165 17.43 -1.66 0.73
CA ALA A 165 17.40 -0.84 -0.47
C ALA A 165 18.73 -0.92 -1.23
N GLU A 166 18.65 -0.81 -2.56
CA GLU A 166 19.76 -0.80 -3.50
C GLU A 166 19.70 0.50 -4.32
N ILE A 167 20.86 1.10 -4.61
CA ILE A 167 20.97 2.34 -5.38
C ILE A 167 22.13 2.32 -6.39
#